data_AF-A0A7X0RM65-F1
#
_entry.id   AF-A0A7X0RM65-F1
#
_cell.length_a   1.000
_cell.length_b   1.000
_cell.length_c   1.000
_cell.angle_alpha   90.00
_cell.angle_beta   90.00
_cell.angle_gamma   90.00
#
_symmetry.space_group_name_H-M   'P 1'
#
loop_
_entity.id
_entity.type
_entity.pdbx_description
1 polymer ?
#
loop_
_entity_poly.entity_id
_entity_poly.type
_entity_poly.pdbx_seq_one_letter_code
_entity_poly.pdbx_strand_id
1 'polypeptide(L)'
;MTKQMEFYINYFGEKLGKEIKVFLHMRKGYTDSNGLMDRMYDHLNERFRSCLFIADKEESNNRYYHGINFKINVNDVSIVDGGFVDWTQQLLGNKKERLLISGAGIDLQLITLLA
;
A
#
# COMPACT_ATOMS: atom_id res chain seq x y z
N MET A 1 7.72 2.09 -1.14
CA MET A 1 6.68 1.30 -0.45
C MET A 1 7.20 0.72 0.86
N THR A 2 8.38 0.08 0.88
CA THR A 2 8.98 -0.51 2.09
C THR A 2 8.95 0.38 3.34
N LYS A 3 9.41 1.64 3.24
CA LYS A 3 9.38 2.58 4.39
C LYS A 3 7.96 2.88 4.91
N GLN A 4 6.96 2.93 4.03
CA GLN A 4 5.57 3.12 4.47
C GLN A 4 5.03 1.85 5.14
N MET A 5 5.35 0.67 4.60
CA MET A 5 4.97 -0.60 5.24
C MET A 5 5.61 -0.72 6.63
N GLU A 6 6.90 -0.43 6.74
CA GLU A 6 7.62 -0.41 8.02
C GLU A 6 6.96 0.55 9.04
N PHE A 7 6.61 1.76 8.61
CA PHE A 7 5.90 2.71 9.48
C PHE A 7 4.57 2.14 10.00
N TYR A 8 3.69 1.65 9.12
CA TYR A 8 2.36 1.19 9.51
C TYR A 8 2.39 -0.13 10.29
N ILE A 9 3.27 -1.07 9.92
CA ILE A 9 3.46 -2.34 10.62
C ILE A 9 3.97 -2.09 12.04
N ASN A 10 4.96 -1.22 12.20
CA ASN A 10 5.49 -0.90 13.54
C ASN A 10 4.46 -0.11 14.36
N TYR A 11 3.71 0.80 13.74
CA TYR A 11 2.72 1.61 14.44
C TYR A 11 1.51 0.78 14.91
N PHE A 12 0.83 0.07 14.02
CA PHE A 12 -0.38 -0.66 14.39
C PHE A 12 -0.07 -2.05 14.99
N GLY A 13 0.98 -2.71 14.52
CA GLY A 13 1.28 -4.10 14.86
C GLY A 13 2.10 -4.16 16.13
N GLU A 14 3.30 -3.58 16.10
CA GLU A 14 4.23 -3.67 17.24
C GLU A 14 3.80 -2.80 18.42
N LYS A 15 3.42 -1.53 18.18
CA LYS A 15 3.08 -0.60 19.28
C LYS A 15 1.67 -0.78 19.81
N LEU A 16 0.70 -1.10 18.96
CA LEU A 16 -0.71 -1.23 19.36
C LEU A 16 -1.18 -2.69 19.47
N GLY A 17 -0.34 -3.66 19.11
CA GLY A 17 -0.65 -5.09 19.24
C GLY A 17 -1.80 -5.56 18.34
N LYS A 18 -2.07 -4.86 17.23
CA LYS A 18 -3.22 -5.14 16.35
C LYS A 18 -2.84 -6.06 15.20
N GLU A 19 -3.81 -6.85 14.72
CA GLU A 19 -3.62 -7.67 13.53
C GLU A 19 -3.60 -6.78 12.29
N ILE A 20 -2.61 -7.01 11.40
CA ILE A 20 -2.44 -6.24 10.17
C ILE A 20 -2.49 -7.17 8.96
N LYS A 21 -3.32 -6.79 7.98
CA LYS A 21 -3.35 -7.39 6.63
C LYS A 21 -3.08 -6.30 5.61
N VAL A 22 -2.15 -6.54 4.69
CA VAL A 22 -1.81 -5.62 3.60
C VAL A 22 -2.32 -6.20 2.29
N PHE A 23 -3.14 -5.44 1.59
CA PHE A 23 -3.63 -5.77 0.26
C PHE A 23 -2.86 -4.95 -0.76
N LEU A 24 -2.26 -5.59 -1.76
CA LEU A 24 -1.63 -4.97 -2.92
C LEU A 24 -2.56 -5.17 -4.11
N HIS A 25 -2.92 -4.09 -4.79
CA HIS A 25 -3.77 -4.15 -5.97
C HIS A 25 -3.04 -3.63 -7.20
N MET A 26 -3.10 -4.40 -8.29
CA MET A 26 -2.46 -4.04 -9.55
C MET A 26 -3.23 -2.91 -10.24
N ARG A 27 -2.48 -1.96 -10.82
CA ARG A 27 -2.99 -0.83 -11.59
C ARG A 27 -2.24 -0.69 -12.90
N LYS A 28 -2.85 -0.01 -13.86
CA LYS A 28 -2.17 0.43 -15.08
C LYS A 28 -1.09 1.47 -14.77
N GLY A 29 -0.13 1.62 -15.66
CA GLY A 29 0.88 2.68 -15.59
C GLY A 29 2.26 2.24 -16.07
N TYR A 30 2.60 0.97 -15.86
CA TYR A 30 3.86 0.39 -16.31
C TYR A 30 3.62 -0.74 -17.32
N THR A 31 4.58 -0.96 -18.22
CA THR A 31 4.50 -2.01 -19.25
C THR A 31 4.51 -3.42 -18.64
N ASP A 32 5.29 -3.62 -17.56
CA ASP A 32 5.42 -4.88 -16.83
C ASP A 32 4.66 -4.82 -15.50
N SER A 33 3.33 -4.68 -15.55
CA SER A 33 2.51 -4.60 -14.32
C SER A 33 2.58 -5.88 -13.48
N ASN A 34 2.53 -7.05 -14.11
CA ASN A 34 2.60 -8.34 -13.41
C ASN A 34 3.97 -8.54 -12.75
N GLY A 35 5.07 -8.34 -13.48
CA GLY A 35 6.40 -8.50 -12.90
C GLY A 35 6.69 -7.44 -11.84
N LEU A 36 6.16 -6.22 -11.96
CA LEU A 36 6.24 -5.23 -10.89
C LEU A 36 5.49 -5.70 -9.63
N MET A 37 4.28 -6.25 -9.80
CA MET A 37 3.50 -6.80 -8.68
C MET A 37 4.25 -7.93 -7.99
N ASP A 38 4.75 -8.91 -8.75
CA ASP A 38 5.47 -10.07 -8.21
C ASP A 38 6.71 -9.66 -7.43
N ARG A 39 7.58 -8.83 -8.03
CA ARG A 39 8.78 -8.33 -7.36
C ARG A 39 8.46 -7.53 -6.09
N MET A 40 7.38 -6.75 -6.10
CA MET A 40 6.97 -5.97 -4.93
C MET A 40 6.40 -6.88 -3.84
N TYR A 41 5.55 -7.83 -4.20
CA TYR A 41 4.98 -8.81 -3.28
C TYR A 41 6.09 -9.62 -2.61
N ASP A 42 6.98 -10.23 -3.40
CA ASP A 42 8.09 -11.05 -2.89
C ASP A 42 8.98 -10.24 -1.96
N HIS A 43 9.41 -9.04 -2.37
CA HIS A 43 10.25 -8.16 -1.55
C HIS A 43 9.60 -7.79 -0.21
N LEU A 44 8.30 -7.47 -0.20
CA LEU A 44 7.59 -7.11 1.02
C LEU A 44 7.34 -8.33 1.92
N ASN A 45 6.95 -9.46 1.34
CA ASN A 45 6.70 -10.70 2.06
C ASN A 45 7.98 -11.26 2.71
N GLU A 46 9.12 -11.18 2.01
CA GLU A 46 10.43 -11.57 2.56
C GLU A 46 10.87 -10.66 3.71
N ARG A 47 10.63 -9.35 3.59
CA ARG A 47 11.03 -8.32 4.56
C ARG A 47 10.17 -8.34 5.81
N PHE A 48 8.87 -8.60 5.68
CA PHE A 48 7.87 -8.48 6.75
C PHE A 48 7.13 -9.80 6.98
N ARG A 49 7.88 -10.86 7.31
CA ARG A 49 7.38 -12.25 7.41
C ARG A 49 6.23 -12.47 8.41
N SER A 50 6.07 -11.57 9.38
CA SER A 50 5.01 -11.62 10.38
C SER A 50 3.70 -10.97 9.92
N CYS A 51 3.70 -10.28 8.78
CA CYS A 51 2.53 -9.59 8.25
C CYS A 51 1.97 -10.34 7.02
N LEU A 52 0.64 -10.48 6.96
CA LEU A 52 -0.03 -11.12 5.83
C LEU A 52 -0.17 -10.13 4.67
N PHE A 53 0.51 -10.43 3.56
CA PHE A 53 0.34 -9.74 2.28
C PHE A 53 -0.57 -10.52 1.35
N ILE A 54 -1.49 -9.82 0.70
CA ILE A 54 -2.44 -10.37 -0.27
C ILE A 54 -2.29 -9.59 -1.57
N ALA A 55 -1.98 -10.28 -2.68
CA ALA A 55 -1.86 -9.66 -3.99
C ALA A 55 -3.13 -9.91 -4.82
N ASP A 56 -3.76 -8.81 -5.24
CA ASP A 56 -4.86 -8.77 -6.19
C ASP A 56 -4.33 -8.30 -7.54
N LYS A 57 -4.23 -9.26 -8.46
CA LYS A 57 -3.78 -9.05 -9.84
C LYS A 57 -4.93 -8.73 -10.78
N GLU A 58 -6.15 -8.60 -10.30
CA GLU A 58 -7.23 -8.09 -11.13
C GLU A 58 -7.07 -6.58 -11.30
N GLU A 59 -7.07 -6.15 -12.56
CA GLU A 59 -6.98 -4.74 -12.88
C GLU A 59 -8.29 -4.04 -12.48
N SER A 60 -8.24 -3.11 -11.52
CA SER A 60 -9.41 -2.31 -11.15
C SER A 60 -9.40 -0.91 -11.77
N ASN A 61 -10.60 -0.36 -12.00
CA ASN A 61 -10.84 0.94 -12.62
C ASN A 61 -10.52 2.16 -11.74
N ASN A 62 -9.85 2.03 -10.59
CA ASN A 62 -9.48 3.19 -9.78
C ASN A 62 -8.37 4.01 -10.47
N ARG A 63 -8.73 5.20 -10.98
CA ARG A 63 -8.07 5.80 -12.16
C ARG A 63 -6.79 6.59 -11.89
N TYR A 64 -6.48 6.94 -10.63
CA TYR A 64 -5.38 7.87 -10.35
C TYR A 64 -4.09 7.19 -9.87
N TYR A 65 -4.15 5.92 -9.46
CA TYR A 65 -2.96 5.17 -9.08
C TYR A 65 -2.24 4.62 -10.31
N HIS A 66 -0.91 4.63 -10.25
CA HIS A 66 -0.02 4.31 -11.36
C HIS A 66 0.87 3.10 -10.99
N GLY A 67 0.47 1.90 -11.41
CA GLY A 67 1.20 0.64 -11.22
C GLY A 67 0.69 -0.23 -10.06
N ILE A 68 0.84 0.23 -8.81
CA ILE A 68 0.38 -0.51 -7.63
C ILE A 68 -0.20 0.49 -6.62
N ASN A 69 -1.35 0.13 -6.04
CA ASN A 69 -1.82 0.72 -4.81
C ASN A 69 -1.93 -0.37 -3.72
N PHE A 70 -2.00 0.06 -2.47
CA PHE A 70 -2.14 -0.82 -1.33
C PHE A 70 -3.22 -0.32 -0.38
N LYS A 71 -3.81 -1.26 0.36
CA LYS A 71 -4.66 -0.98 1.51
C LYS A 71 -4.15 -1.73 2.73
N ILE A 72 -4.35 -1.16 3.90
CA ILE A 72 -4.01 -1.82 5.17
C ILE A 72 -5.27 -1.93 6.01
N ASN A 73 -5.59 -3.17 6.37
CA ASN A 73 -6.63 -3.46 7.34
C ASN A 73 -6.01 -3.69 8.71
N VAL A 74 -6.58 -3.06 9.72
CA VAL A 74 -6.24 -3.24 11.13
C VAL A 74 -7.49 -3.77 11.83
N ASN A 75 -7.41 -4.97 12.42
CA ASN A 75 -8.58 -5.68 12.95
C ASN A 75 -9.74 -5.71 11.93
N ASP A 76 -9.43 -6.07 10.69
CA ASP A 76 -10.34 -6.12 9.54
C ASP A 76 -10.99 -4.79 9.09
N VAL A 77 -10.66 -3.67 9.72
CA VAL A 77 -11.07 -2.33 9.28
C VAL A 77 -10.01 -1.74 8.34
N SER A 78 -10.39 -1.44 7.10
CA SER A 78 -9.54 -0.76 6.12
C SER A 78 -9.28 0.68 6.56
N ILE A 79 -8.06 0.97 7.02
CA ILE A 79 -7.72 2.25 7.64
C ILE A 79 -6.68 3.07 6.87
N VAL A 80 -5.85 2.40 6.08
CA VAL A 80 -4.85 3.05 5.21
C VAL A 80 -5.16 2.73 3.75
N ASP A 81 -5.05 3.75 2.89
CA ASP A 81 -4.97 3.60 1.44
C ASP A 81 -3.74 4.38 0.95
N GLY A 82 -3.02 3.84 -0.01
CA GLY A 82 -1.87 4.50 -0.62
C GLY A 82 -1.46 3.83 -1.91
N GLY A 83 -0.48 4.41 -2.59
CA GLY A 83 -0.04 3.88 -3.88
C GLY A 83 0.85 4.83 -4.64
N PHE A 84 1.40 4.30 -5.73
CA PHE A 84 2.18 5.10 -6.65
C PHE A 84 1.27 6.00 -7.49
N VAL A 85 1.71 7.21 -7.75
CA VAL A 85 1.04 8.17 -8.62
C VAL A 85 2.09 8.88 -9.49
N ASP A 86 1.66 9.49 -10.59
CA ASP A 86 2.51 10.18 -11.55
C ASP A 86 2.43 11.71 -11.44
N TRP A 87 1.81 12.24 -10.39
CA TRP A 87 1.50 13.67 -10.25
C TRP A 87 2.72 14.58 -10.39
N THR A 88 3.86 14.25 -9.75
CA THR A 88 5.08 15.05 -9.89
C THR A 88 5.70 14.95 -11.28
N GLN A 89 5.52 13.83 -12.00
CA GLN A 89 5.94 13.73 -13.39
C GLN A 89 5.16 14.70 -14.28
N GLN A 90 3.85 14.81 -14.05
CA GLN A 90 2.97 15.73 -14.78
C GLN A 90 3.24 17.20 -14.40
N LEU A 91 3.31 17.51 -13.11
CA LEU A 91 3.48 18.87 -12.60
C LEU A 91 4.86 19.46 -12.94
N LEU A 92 5.91 18.64 -12.95
CA LEU A 92 7.29 19.09 -13.18
C LEU A 92 7.77 18.80 -14.61
N GLY A 93 6.98 18.12 -15.44
CA GLY A 93 7.36 17.71 -16.79
C GLY A 93 8.53 16.71 -16.84
N ASN A 94 8.81 15.99 -15.74
CA ASN A 94 9.96 15.09 -15.62
C ASN A 94 9.51 13.63 -15.42
N LYS A 95 9.65 12.80 -16.47
CA LYS A 95 9.31 11.37 -16.47
C LYS A 95 10.13 10.52 -15.48
N LYS A 96 11.22 11.06 -14.91
CA LYS A 96 12.05 10.36 -13.91
C LYS A 96 11.50 10.49 -12.48
N GLU A 97 10.58 11.42 -12.23
CA GLU A 97 9.98 11.58 -10.90
C GLU A 97 9.21 10.33 -10.46
N ARG A 98 9.20 10.06 -9.16
CA ARG A 98 8.46 8.94 -8.56
C ARG A 98 7.78 9.45 -7.30
N LEU A 99 6.46 9.31 -7.23
CA LEU A 99 5.68 9.70 -6.05
C LEU A 99 4.93 8.50 -5.51
N LEU A 100 5.07 8.29 -4.20
CA LEU A 100 4.27 7.34 -3.43
C LEU A 100 3.51 8.15 -2.37
N ILE A 101 2.20 8.00 -2.35
CA ILE A 101 1.32 8.65 -1.37
C ILE A 101 0.69 7.61 -0.45
N SER A 102 0.29 8.03 0.73
CA SER A 102 -0.61 7.27 1.60
C SER A 102 -1.42 8.21 2.48
N GLY A 103 -2.59 7.74 2.92
CA GLY A 103 -3.44 8.40 3.90
C GLY A 103 -3.99 7.38 4.89
N ALA A 104 -4.11 7.79 6.15
CA ALA A 104 -4.70 6.97 7.21
C ALA A 104 -5.83 7.76 7.88
N GLY A 105 -7.00 7.14 8.03
CA GLY A 105 -8.15 7.78 8.68
C GLY A 105 -7.95 7.83 10.20
N ILE A 106 -7.80 9.03 10.78
CA ILE A 106 -7.60 9.18 12.24
C ILE A 106 -8.84 8.72 13.02
N ASP A 107 -10.04 9.07 12.57
CA ASP A 107 -11.29 8.67 13.23
C ASP A 107 -11.49 7.15 13.22
N LEU A 108 -11.05 6.49 12.14
CA LEU A 108 -11.05 5.03 12.04
C LEU A 108 -10.10 4.38 13.04
N GLN A 109 -9.04 5.07 13.49
CA GLN A 109 -8.11 4.52 14.47
C GLN A 109 -8.81 4.33 15.82
N LEU A 110 -9.69 5.27 16.22
CA LEU A 110 -10.49 5.12 17.43
C LEU A 110 -11.37 3.86 17.37
N ILE A 111 -11.97 3.59 16.21
CA ILE A 111 -12.82 2.40 16.02
C ILE A 111 -11.99 1.12 16.20
N THR A 112 -10.77 1.07 15.66
CA THR A 112 -9.89 -0.10 15.79
C THR A 112 -9.34 -0.33 17.20
N LEU A 113 -9.41 0.66 18.10
CA LEU A 113 -9.03 0.51 19.51
C LEU A 113 -10.15 -0.14 20.33
N LEU A 114 -11.41 0.06 19.93
CA LEU A 114 -12.60 -0.48 20.60
C LEU A 114 -12.99 -1.88 20.11
N ALA A 115 -12.46 -2.28 18.95
CA ALA A 115 -12.57 -3.63 18.37
C ALA A 115 -11.36 -4.50 18.77
#